data_AF-A0A0B2UPU9-F1
#
_entry.id   AF-A0A0B2UPU9-F1
#
_cell.length_a   1.000
_cell.length_b   1.000
_cell.length_c   1.000
_cell.angle_alpha   90.00
_cell.angle_beta   90.00
_cell.angle_gamma   90.00
#
_symmetry.space_group_name_H-M   'P 1'
#
loop_
_entity.id
_entity.type
_entity.pdbx_description
1 polymer ?
#
loop_
_entity_poly.entity_id
_entity_poly.type
_entity_poly.pdbx_seq_one_letter_code
_entity_poly.pdbx_strand_id
1 'polypeptide(L)'
;MEAVWFGGRDEYIAAGSDCGSLLIWERKSGALVKAFEADKNILNCVQPHPTTCLLATSGIEHVIRFWQPLPEEGVENRRERHGLSALSAENQKRMHTGIFEMVVASIGLAVQNEIGLAVHNDDDDDQEGVYGRRIGCNTT
;
A
#
# COMPACT_ATOMS: atom_id res chain seq x y z
N MET A 1 -13.60 4.36 7.48
CA MET A 1 -12.35 3.91 8.10
C MET A 1 -12.39 4.21 9.58
N GLU A 2 -12.07 3.24 10.42
CA GLU A 2 -11.86 3.46 11.85
C GLU A 2 -10.41 3.87 12.15
N ALA A 3 -10.25 4.69 13.19
CA ALA A 3 -8.96 5.01 13.80
C ALA A 3 -9.08 4.83 15.32
N VAL A 4 -8.07 4.24 15.94
CA VAL A 4 -8.06 3.87 17.35
C VAL A 4 -6.74 4.24 18.00
N TRP A 5 -6.79 4.48 19.31
CA TRP A 5 -5.59 4.55 20.14
C TRP A 5 -5.00 3.17 20.34
N PHE A 6 -3.67 3.08 20.35
CA PHE A 6 -2.96 1.82 20.47
C PHE A 6 -1.70 1.94 21.33
N GLY A 7 -1.35 0.82 21.98
CA GLY A 7 -0.25 0.72 22.94
C GLY A 7 -0.71 0.99 24.38
N GLY A 8 0.01 0.46 25.37
CA GLY A 8 -0.41 0.50 26.79
C GLY A 8 -0.51 1.89 27.43
N ARG A 9 -0.14 2.96 26.71
CA ARG A 9 -0.29 4.36 27.12
C ARG A 9 -0.83 5.25 25.99
N ASP A 10 -1.50 4.64 25.00
CA ASP A 10 -1.99 5.31 23.79
C ASP A 10 -0.88 6.07 23.07
N GLU A 11 0.31 5.47 22.96
CA GLU A 11 1.48 6.12 22.35
C GLU A 11 1.41 6.10 20.81
N TYR A 12 0.47 5.33 20.25
CA TYR A 12 0.24 5.20 18.83
C TYR A 12 -1.21 5.45 18.45
N ILE A 13 -1.41 5.83 17.20
CA ILE A 13 -2.70 5.82 16.52
C ILE A 13 -2.62 4.76 15.43
N ALA A 14 -3.61 3.87 15.36
CA ALA A 14 -3.75 2.91 14.28
C ALA A 14 -5.03 3.19 13.49
N ALA A 15 -4.95 3.20 12.16
CA ALA A 15 -6.12 3.44 11.31
C ALA A 15 -6.09 2.59 10.04
N GLY A 16 -7.28 2.27 9.55
CA GLY A 16 -7.44 1.69 8.22
C GLY A 16 -7.45 2.75 7.12
N SER A 17 -7.15 2.31 5.89
CA SER A 17 -7.24 3.12 4.68
C SER A 17 -8.04 2.42 3.58
N ASP A 18 -8.61 3.18 2.64
CA ASP A 18 -9.34 2.69 1.47
C ASP A 18 -8.42 1.94 0.49
N CYS A 19 -7.11 2.05 0.66
CA CYS A 19 -6.12 1.23 -0.04
C CYS A 19 -5.81 -0.10 0.67
N GLY A 20 -6.54 -0.43 1.73
CA GLY A 20 -6.42 -1.70 2.45
C GLY A 20 -5.23 -1.73 3.40
N SER A 21 -4.58 -0.58 3.58
CA SER A 21 -3.43 -0.47 4.47
C SER A 21 -3.88 -0.20 5.91
N LEU A 22 -3.24 -0.88 6.85
CA LEU A 22 -3.19 -0.49 8.26
C LEU A 22 -2.01 0.46 8.43
N LEU A 23 -2.28 1.69 8.87
CA LEU A 23 -1.28 2.72 9.08
C LEU A 23 -1.15 2.99 10.59
N ILE A 24 0.09 3.15 11.06
CA ILE A 24 0.39 3.40 12.47
C ILE A 24 1.26 4.65 12.59
N TRP A 25 0.78 5.61 13.38
CA TRP A 25 1.47 6.86 13.69
C TRP A 25 1.91 6.88 15.15
N GLU A 26 3.05 7.50 15.42
CA GLU A 26 3.45 7.85 16.78
C GLU A 26 2.69 9.11 17.23
N ARG A 27 2.03 9.05 18.40
CA ARG A 27 1.19 10.14 18.91
C ARG A 27 1.97 11.44 19.11
N LYS A 28 3.18 11.36 19.67
CA LYS A 28 3.93 12.55 20.10
C LYS A 28 4.48 13.35 18.93
N SER A 29 5.04 12.67 17.94
CA SER A 29 5.64 13.30 16.76
C SER A 29 4.64 13.51 15.63
N GLY A 30 3.54 12.75 15.59
CA GLY A 30 2.65 12.67 14.45
C GLY A 30 3.25 11.94 13.24
N ALA A 31 4.43 11.34 13.38
CA ALA A 31 5.10 10.65 12.29
C ALA A 31 4.42 9.30 11.99
N LEU A 32 4.25 8.99 10.71
CA LEU A 32 3.88 7.64 10.26
C LEU A 32 5.09 6.72 10.50
N VAL A 33 4.95 5.75 11.39
CA VAL A 33 6.04 4.86 11.82
C VAL A 33 5.99 3.48 11.21
N LYS A 34 4.78 2.99 10.86
CA LYS A 34 4.57 1.70 10.21
C LYS A 34 3.37 1.72 9.27
N ALA A 35 3.43 0.88 8.25
CA ALA A 35 2.32 0.61 7.34
C ALA A 35 2.30 -0.88 6.99
N PHE A 36 1.12 -1.48 6.93
CA PHE A 36 0.95 -2.88 6.61
C PHE A 36 -0.18 -3.11 5.61
N GLU A 37 -0.04 -4.08 4.72
CA GLU A 37 -1.11 -4.57 3.85
C GLU A 37 -2.07 -5.47 4.64
N ALA A 38 -3.17 -4.88 5.09
CA ALA A 38 -4.14 -5.52 5.97
C ALA A 38 -5.39 -6.05 5.27
N ASP A 39 -5.74 -5.50 4.12
CA ASP A 39 -6.75 -6.00 3.18
C ASP A 39 -6.29 -5.67 1.76
N LYS A 40 -6.78 -6.39 0.75
CA LYS A 40 -6.50 -6.07 -0.66
C LYS A 40 -7.37 -4.94 -1.20
N ASN A 41 -8.47 -4.64 -0.51
CA ASN A 41 -9.45 -3.62 -0.85
C ASN A 41 -9.46 -2.54 0.24
N ILE A 42 -10.53 -2.44 1.01
CA ILE A 42 -10.82 -1.36 1.97
C ILE A 42 -10.73 -1.95 3.38
N LEU A 43 -9.94 -1.34 4.27
CA LEU A 43 -9.80 -1.79 5.66
C LEU A 43 -10.78 -1.09 6.62
N ASN A 44 -12.00 -1.61 6.73
CA ASN A 44 -13.07 -0.91 7.45
C ASN A 44 -12.88 -0.83 8.98
N CYS A 45 -12.42 -1.91 9.60
CA CYS A 45 -12.39 -2.04 11.06
C CYS A 45 -10.97 -2.19 11.60
N VAL A 46 -10.69 -1.50 12.71
CA VAL A 46 -9.44 -1.63 13.46
C VAL A 46 -9.78 -1.62 14.95
N GLN A 47 -9.54 -2.74 15.63
CA GLN A 47 -9.89 -2.91 17.04
C GLN A 47 -8.70 -3.39 17.85
N PRO A 48 -8.26 -2.63 18.88
CA PRO A 48 -7.20 -3.04 19.77
C PRO A 48 -7.70 -3.99 20.84
N HIS A 49 -6.86 -4.93 21.26
CA HIS A 49 -7.11 -5.69 22.47
C HIS A 49 -6.97 -4.78 23.70
N PRO A 50 -7.86 -4.86 24.71
CA PRO A 50 -7.88 -3.91 25.82
C PRO A 50 -6.63 -3.93 26.71
N THR A 51 -5.89 -5.03 26.75
CA THR A 51 -4.75 -5.21 27.69
C THR A 51 -3.47 -5.72 27.05
N THR A 52 -3.51 -6.17 25.80
CA THR A 52 -2.38 -6.87 25.16
C THR A 52 -2.02 -6.11 23.90
N CYS A 53 -0.74 -6.12 23.52
CA CYS A 53 -0.27 -5.52 22.28
C CYS A 53 -0.71 -6.36 21.07
N LEU A 54 -2.00 -6.28 20.75
CA LEU A 54 -2.67 -7.05 19.69
C LEU A 54 -3.72 -6.15 19.02
N LEU A 55 -3.74 -6.14 17.69
CA LEU A 55 -4.79 -5.50 16.89
C LEU A 55 -5.56 -6.56 16.10
N ALA A 56 -6.87 -6.41 15.99
CA ALA A 56 -7.71 -7.14 15.05
C ALA A 56 -8.17 -6.17 13.95
N THR A 57 -8.10 -6.60 12.69
CA THR A 57 -8.56 -5.81 11.56
C THR A 57 -9.40 -6.64 10.61
N SER A 58 -10.42 -6.02 10.01
CA SER A 58 -11.23 -6.62 8.96
C SER A 58 -11.60 -5.60 7.90
N GLY A 59 -11.64 -6.05 6.65
CA GLY A 59 -12.01 -5.24 5.50
C GLY A 59 -13.14 -5.86 4.70
N ILE A 60 -12.97 -5.91 3.38
CA ILE A 60 -13.91 -6.53 2.44
C ILE A 60 -13.61 -8.03 2.27
N GLU A 61 -12.34 -8.42 2.45
CA GLU A 61 -11.97 -9.84 2.37
C GLU A 61 -12.67 -10.67 3.46
N HIS A 62 -12.82 -11.96 3.19
CA HIS A 62 -13.39 -12.93 4.14
C HIS A 62 -12.39 -13.34 5.24
N VAL A 63 -11.41 -12.49 5.55
CA VAL A 63 -10.33 -12.78 6.49
C VAL A 63 -10.24 -11.68 7.52
N ILE A 64 -10.22 -12.08 8.79
CA ILE A 64 -9.85 -11.21 9.90
C ILE A 64 -8.37 -11.43 10.18
N ARG A 65 -7.61 -10.34 10.31
CA ARG A 65 -6.16 -10.39 10.58
C ARG A 65 -5.86 -9.91 11.98
N PHE A 66 -4.94 -10.61 12.63
CA PHE A 66 -4.40 -10.25 13.93
C PHE A 66 -2.95 -9.78 13.78
N TRP A 67 -2.61 -8.69 14.48
CA TRP A 67 -1.29 -8.07 14.43
C TRP A 67 -0.69 -8.01 15.82
N GLN A 68 0.50 -8.56 15.97
CA GLN A 68 1.28 -8.53 17.20
C GLN A 68 2.74 -8.22 16.85
N PRO A 69 3.53 -7.70 17.81
CA PRO A 69 4.96 -7.50 17.63
C PRO A 69 5.65 -8.81 17.21
N LEU A 70 6.55 -8.73 16.24
CA LEU A 70 7.42 -9.85 15.89
C LEU A 70 8.54 -10.00 16.95
N PRO A 71 9.06 -11.22 17.15
CA PRO A 71 10.25 -11.42 17.97
C PRO A 71 11.45 -10.66 17.38
N GLU A 72 12.42 -10.34 18.25
CA GLU A 72 13.49 -9.37 18.00
C GLU A 72 14.49 -9.80 16.89
N GLU A 73 14.47 -11.06 16.44
CA GLU A 73 15.46 -11.57 15.47
C GLU A 73 14.85 -12.02 14.13
N GLY A 74 15.24 -11.34 13.06
CA GLY A 74 15.38 -11.88 11.71
C GLY A 74 14.10 -12.23 10.95
N VAL A 75 12.92 -12.05 11.52
CA VAL A 75 11.65 -12.35 10.83
C VAL A 75 11.20 -11.13 10.04
N GLU A 76 11.29 -11.21 8.72
CA GLU A 76 10.73 -10.20 7.83
C GLU A 76 9.19 -10.26 7.84
N ASN A 77 8.54 -9.12 8.03
CA ASN A 77 7.10 -9.03 7.86
C ASN A 77 6.76 -8.80 6.39
N ARG A 78 6.40 -9.87 5.67
CA ARG A 78 5.99 -9.81 4.26
C ARG A 78 4.84 -8.82 3.97
N ARG A 79 4.04 -8.45 4.98
CA ARG A 79 2.93 -7.49 4.82
C ARG A 79 3.33 -6.06 5.15
N GLU A 80 4.54 -5.83 5.67
CA GLU A 80 5.01 -4.47 5.91
C GLU A 80 5.24 -3.75 4.59
N ARG A 81 4.74 -2.52 4.49
CA ARG A 81 4.96 -1.65 3.35
C ARG A 81 6.11 -0.70 3.66
N HIS A 82 6.98 -0.50 2.67
CA HIS A 82 8.09 0.46 2.75
C HIS A 82 7.74 1.79 2.07
N GLY A 83 8.59 2.81 2.26
CA GLY A 83 8.38 4.12 1.64
C GLY A 83 7.21 4.89 2.25
N LEU A 84 7.20 5.02 3.59
CA LEU A 84 6.11 5.62 4.36
C LEU A 84 5.72 7.03 3.89
N SER A 85 6.68 7.85 3.46
CA SER A 85 6.42 9.19 2.92
C SER A 85 5.58 9.16 1.64
N ALA A 86 5.92 8.28 0.70
CA ALA A 86 5.18 8.10 -0.55
C ALA A 86 3.79 7.53 -0.29
N LEU A 87 3.67 6.55 0.61
CA LEU A 87 2.37 5.98 1.01
C LEU A 87 1.46 7.04 1.64
N SER A 88 2.01 7.85 2.54
CA SER A 88 1.26 8.94 3.16
C SER A 88 0.82 9.99 2.13
N ALA A 89 1.70 10.35 1.19
CA ALA A 89 1.38 11.32 0.13
C ALA A 89 0.28 10.80 -0.82
N GLU A 90 0.37 9.53 -1.22
CA GLU A 90 -0.64 8.90 -2.08
C GLU A 90 -1.99 8.78 -1.36
N ASN A 91 -1.99 8.39 -0.08
CA ASN A 91 -3.20 8.35 0.73
C ASN A 91 -3.83 9.76 0.86
N GLN A 92 -3.02 10.79 1.08
CA GLN A 92 -3.49 12.17 1.15
C GLN A 92 -4.07 12.65 -0.18
N LYS A 93 -3.44 12.29 -1.30
CA LYS A 93 -3.93 12.59 -2.65
C LYS A 93 -5.29 11.97 -2.90
N ARG A 94 -5.50 10.70 -2.51
CA ARG A 94 -6.80 10.01 -2.63
C ARG A 94 -7.88 10.71 -1.81
N MET A 95 -7.55 11.12 -0.59
CA MET A 95 -8.48 11.87 0.27
C MET A 95 -8.91 13.22 -0.33
N HIS A 96 -8.03 13.85 -1.12
CA HIS A 96 -8.32 15.11 -1.81
C HIS A 96 -8.86 14.94 -3.22
N THR A 97 -8.93 13.71 -3.75
CA THR A 97 -9.48 13.46 -5.09
C THR A 97 -11.00 13.60 -4.99
N GLY A 98 -11.50 14.75 -5.43
CA GLY A 98 -12.91 15.07 -5.41
C GLY A 98 -13.73 14.17 -6.34
N ILE A 99 -15.05 14.16 -6.13
CA ILE A 99 -16.01 13.38 -6.93
C ILE A 99 -15.89 13.67 -8.44
N PHE A 100 -15.51 14.90 -8.79
CA PHE A 100 -15.33 15.34 -10.17
C PHE A 100 -14.11 14.68 -10.83
N GLU A 101 -12.98 14.61 -10.13
CA GLU A 101 -11.76 13.96 -10.63
C GLU A 101 -11.96 12.45 -10.81
N MET A 102 -12.72 11.80 -9.92
CA MET A 102 -13.07 10.39 -10.06
C MET A 102 -13.97 10.12 -11.27
N VAL A 103 -14.94 11.01 -11.54
CA VAL A 103 -15.80 10.94 -12.73
C VAL A 103 -14.99 11.18 -13.99
N VAL A 104 -14.11 12.19 -14.01
CA VAL A 104 -13.21 12.47 -15.14
C VAL A 104 -12.27 11.29 -15.40
N ALA A 105 -11.67 10.70 -14.37
CA ALA A 105 -10.83 9.51 -14.52
C ALA A 105 -11.61 8.30 -15.06
N SER A 106 -12.86 8.11 -14.62
CA SER A 106 -13.73 7.03 -15.11
C SER A 106 -14.12 7.23 -16.58
N ILE A 107 -14.40 8.47 -16.98
CA ILE A 107 -14.69 8.83 -18.39
C ILE A 107 -13.42 8.68 -19.23
N GLY A 108 -12.26 9.14 -18.75
CA GLY A 108 -10.97 9.01 -19.44
C GLY A 108 -10.60 7.56 -19.73
N LEU A 109 -10.76 6.66 -18.75
CA LEU A 109 -10.57 5.21 -18.92
C LEU A 109 -11.57 4.60 -19.91
N ALA A 110 -12.83 5.03 -19.90
CA ALA A 110 -13.83 4.58 -20.86
C ALA A 110 -13.46 5.02 -22.30
N VAL A 111 -12.99 6.25 -22.46
CA VAL A 111 -12.51 6.79 -23.75
C VAL A 111 -11.24 6.07 -24.22
N GLN A 112 -10.31 5.72 -23.32
CA GLN A 112 -9.12 4.95 -23.68
C GLN A 112 -9.44 3.52 -24.13
N ASN A 113 -10.44 2.87 -23.53
CA ASN A 113 -10.90 1.55 -23.98
C ASN A 113 -11.67 1.60 -25.31
N GLU A 114 -12.33 2.71 -25.63
CA GLU A 114 -13.06 2.87 -26.89
C GLU A 114 -12.16 3.29 -28.06
N ILE A 115 -11.07 4.01 -27.82
CA ILE A 115 -10.21 4.53 -28.90
C ILE A 115 -9.01 3.60 -29.19
N GLY A 116 -8.70 2.61 -28.34
CA GLY A 116 -7.68 1.60 -28.66
C GLY A 116 -6.31 2.18 -29.05
N LEU A 117 -5.95 3.36 -28.51
CA LEU A 117 -4.65 3.97 -28.76
C LEU A 117 -3.63 3.36 -27.79
N ALA A 118 -2.92 2.34 -28.28
CA ALA A 118 -1.62 1.99 -27.74
C ALA A 118 -0.72 3.22 -27.89
N VAL A 119 -0.45 3.92 -26.78
CA VAL A 119 0.57 4.97 -26.79
C VAL A 119 1.92 4.26 -26.87
N HIS A 120 2.51 4.28 -28.07
CA HIS A 120 3.93 4.12 -28.25
C HIS A 120 4.61 5.20 -27.40
N ASN A 121 5.42 4.79 -26.43
CA ASN A 121 6.40 5.69 -25.83
C ASN A 121 7.56 5.77 -26.81
N ASP A 122 7.57 6.81 -27.63
CA ASP A 122 8.72 7.21 -28.42
C ASP A 122 9.66 8.00 -27.50
N ASP A 123 10.63 7.30 -26.92
CA ASP A 123 11.89 7.91 -26.46
C ASP A 123 12.96 7.50 -27.50
N ASP A 124 13.29 8.45 -28.38
CA ASP A 124 14.17 8.30 -29.53
C ASP A 124 15.68 8.28 -29.20
N ASP A 125 16.39 7.63 -30.13
CA ASP A 125 17.78 7.81 -30.59
C ASP A 125 18.95 6.94 -30.04
N ASP A 126 19.29 5.96 -30.91
CA ASP A 126 20.60 5.62 -31.50
C ASP A 126 21.73 5.07 -30.59
N GLN A 127 22.55 4.06 -30.92
CA GLN A 127 22.80 3.10 -32.01
C GLN A 127 23.82 2.12 -31.35
N GLU A 128 23.87 0.80 -31.55
CA GLU A 128 24.38 0.06 -32.71
C GLU A 128 24.58 -1.41 -32.25
N GLY A 129 24.58 -2.37 -33.18
CA GLY A 129 25.46 -3.55 -33.04
C GLY A 129 24.85 -4.93 -32.72
N VAL A 130 24.30 -5.58 -33.75
CA VAL A 130 24.53 -7.00 -34.11
C VAL A 130 24.51 -8.05 -32.99
N TYR A 131 23.44 -8.84 -32.90
CA TYR A 131 23.50 -10.20 -32.34
C TYR A 131 22.88 -11.24 -33.27
N GLY A 132 23.74 -11.77 -34.13
CA GLY A 132 23.67 -13.18 -34.50
C GLY A 132 24.41 -14.02 -33.47
N ARG A 133 23.83 -15.19 -33.18
CA ARG A 133 24.39 -16.41 -32.53
C ARG A 133 24.25 -16.56 -31.01
N ARG A 134 23.33 -17.48 -30.68
CA ARG A 134 23.40 -18.60 -29.72
C ARG A 134 24.58 -18.58 -28.74
N ILE A 135 24.25 -18.57 -27.45
CA ILE A 135 25.02 -19.17 -26.35
C ILE A 135 23.95 -19.84 -25.46
N GLY A 136 23.92 -21.15 -25.21
CA GLY A 136 25.03 -22.07 -24.95
C GLY A 136 25.22 -22.15 -23.44
N CYS A 137 24.49 -23.05 -22.77
CA CYS A 137 24.75 -23.40 -21.37
C CYS A 137 26.21 -23.84 -21.21
N ASN A 138 26.86 -23.46 -20.11
CA ASN A 138 27.75 -24.36 -19.41
C ASN A 138 27.88 -24.01 -17.92
N THR A 139 27.62 -25.04 -17.11
CA THR A 139 28.13 -25.27 -15.77
C THR A 139 29.57 -25.77 -15.82
N THR A 140 30.33 -25.38 -14.77
CA THR A 140 31.71 -25.76 -14.38
C THR A 140 32.87 -25.31 -15.25
#